data_AF-A0A1G3LWE9-F1
#
_entry.id   AF-A0A1G3LWE9-F1
#
_cell.length_a   1.000
_cell.length_b   1.000
_cell.length_c   1.000
_cell.angle_alpha   90.00
_cell.angle_beta   90.00
_cell.angle_gamma   90.00
#
_symmetry.space_group_name_H-M   'P 1'
#
loop_
_entity.id
_entity.type
_entity.pdbx_description
1 polymer ?
#
loop_
_entity_poly.entity_id
_entity_poly.type
_entity_poly.pdbx_seq_one_letter_code
_entity_poly.pdbx_strand_id
1 'polypeptide(L)'
;MSKQAFIKAREAFNEYAALDGNRVPHTDVEMSALQVRLARWGAHNFGAQTTSQMALGIAEEIGELAEAQFAQMLQEMREQNAPTRILTLALAAYAGSVAHNALKADQRIRTDGDVEKFREKMADAIADQAVFTMQLCTLMRLDYGTILEETAEHVMLRDWKQFPKNGRNE
;
A
#
# COMPACT_ATOMS: atom_id res chain seq x y z
N MET A 1 6.23 -4.69 -15.05
CA MET A 1 5.12 -3.87 -15.57
C MET A 1 5.54 -3.24 -16.90
N SER A 2 4.65 -3.15 -17.89
CA SER A 2 4.97 -2.47 -19.16
C SER A 2 4.89 -0.95 -19.04
N LYS A 3 5.69 -0.22 -19.83
CA LYS A 3 5.61 1.25 -19.92
C LYS A 3 4.19 1.76 -20.20
N GLN A 4 3.43 1.04 -21.04
CA GLN A 4 2.05 1.39 -21.34
C GLN A 4 1.13 1.28 -20.12
N ALA A 5 1.32 0.26 -19.28
CA ALA A 5 0.55 0.10 -18.04
C ALA A 5 0.87 1.23 -17.05
N PHE A 6 2.14 1.62 -16.94
CA PHE A 6 2.56 2.76 -16.11
C PHE A 6 1.90 4.07 -16.57
N ILE A 7 1.89 4.35 -17.87
CA ILE A 7 1.25 5.55 -18.43
C ILE A 7 -0.25 5.55 -18.11
N LYS A 8 -0.95 4.44 -18.37
CA LYS A 8 -2.39 4.31 -18.07
C LYS A 8 -2.71 4.54 -16.59
N ALA A 9 -1.88 4.00 -15.69
CA ALA A 9 -2.05 4.20 -14.25
C ALA A 9 -1.94 5.69 -13.86
N ARG A 10 -1.02 6.43 -14.47
CA ARG A 10 -0.87 7.88 -14.24
C ARG A 10 -2.04 8.68 -14.81
N GLU A 11 -2.50 8.34 -16.00
CA GLU A 11 -3.66 8.98 -16.63
C GLU A 11 -4.91 8.83 -15.76
N ALA A 12 -5.19 7.59 -15.31
CA ALA A 12 -6.31 7.31 -14.42
C ALA A 12 -6.20 8.15 -13.13
N PHE A 13 -5.06 8.16 -12.44
CA PHE A 13 -4.89 8.98 -11.24
C PHE A 13 -5.14 10.46 -11.49
N ASN A 14 -4.62 11.02 -12.60
CA ASN A 14 -4.78 12.43 -12.93
C ASN A 14 -6.23 12.82 -13.18
N GLU A 15 -7.04 11.93 -13.78
CA GLU A 15 -8.48 12.16 -13.95
C GLU A 15 -9.20 12.33 -12.60
N TYR A 16 -8.98 11.42 -11.65
CA TYR A 16 -9.60 11.54 -10.33
C TYR A 16 -9.04 12.70 -9.50
N ALA A 17 -7.72 12.96 -9.61
CA ALA A 17 -7.09 14.07 -8.91
C ALA A 17 -7.65 15.43 -9.36
N ALA A 18 -8.12 15.53 -10.61
CA ALA A 18 -8.74 16.73 -11.16
C ALA A 18 -10.20 16.95 -10.70
N LEU A 19 -10.85 15.96 -10.08
CA LEU A 19 -12.23 16.10 -9.59
C LEU A 19 -12.27 16.89 -8.28
N ASP A 20 -12.95 18.04 -8.23
CA ASP A 20 -13.06 18.82 -6.99
C ASP A 20 -13.85 18.13 -5.88
N GLY A 21 -13.31 18.14 -4.65
CA GLY A 21 -14.02 17.85 -3.39
C GLY A 21 -15.02 16.69 -3.47
N ASN A 22 -16.31 17.03 -3.37
CA ASN A 22 -17.46 16.11 -3.31
C ASN A 22 -17.77 15.37 -4.62
N ARG A 23 -16.97 15.58 -5.68
CA ARG A 23 -17.17 14.93 -6.99
C ARG A 23 -16.36 13.65 -7.16
N VAL A 24 -15.46 13.35 -6.22
CA VAL A 24 -14.82 12.02 -6.19
C VAL A 24 -15.87 11.02 -5.73
N PRO A 25 -16.20 9.99 -6.53
CA PRO A 25 -17.24 9.03 -6.19
C PRO A 25 -17.00 8.39 -4.82
N HIS A 26 -18.10 8.24 -4.07
CA HIS A 26 -18.13 7.56 -2.77
C HIS A 26 -18.74 6.17 -2.85
N THR A 27 -19.32 5.80 -3.99
CA THR A 27 -20.07 4.57 -4.18
C THR A 27 -19.55 3.85 -5.41
N ASP A 28 -19.40 2.53 -5.27
CA ASP A 28 -18.77 1.58 -6.18
C ASP A 28 -17.24 1.61 -6.14
N VAL A 29 -16.65 0.41 -6.12
CA VAL A 29 -15.23 0.08 -5.82
C VAL A 29 -14.28 0.60 -6.91
N GLU A 30 -14.23 1.91 -7.10
CA GLU A 30 -13.21 2.55 -7.92
C GLU A 30 -11.99 2.82 -7.04
N MET A 31 -11.06 1.87 -7.06
CA MET A 31 -9.78 1.94 -6.32
C MET A 31 -9.06 3.28 -6.53
N SER A 32 -9.17 3.86 -7.72
CA SER A 32 -8.62 5.19 -8.03
C SER A 32 -9.30 6.32 -7.26
N ALA A 33 -10.62 6.28 -7.08
CA ALA A 33 -11.35 7.24 -6.26
C ALA A 33 -10.97 7.10 -4.77
N LEU A 34 -10.88 5.86 -4.28
CA LEU A 34 -10.41 5.57 -2.92
C LEU A 34 -8.99 6.12 -2.67
N GLN A 35 -8.07 5.93 -3.63
CA GLN A 35 -6.71 6.45 -3.57
C GLN A 35 -6.69 7.98 -3.41
N VAL A 36 -7.52 8.72 -4.16
CA VAL A 36 -7.60 10.19 -4.05
C VAL A 36 -8.22 10.63 -2.72
N ARG A 37 -9.24 9.92 -2.23
CA ARG A 37 -9.84 10.20 -0.90
C ARG A 37 -8.78 10.02 0.21
N LEU A 38 -8.04 8.92 0.20
CA LEU A 38 -6.96 8.67 1.16
C LEU A 38 -5.85 9.72 1.07
N ALA A 39 -5.45 10.11 -0.14
CA ALA A 39 -4.43 11.15 -0.32
C ALA A 39 -4.86 12.49 0.30
N ARG A 40 -6.13 12.88 0.15
CA ARG A 40 -6.70 14.09 0.77
C ARG A 40 -6.76 14.00 2.29
N TRP A 41 -7.25 12.88 2.81
CA TRP A 41 -7.29 12.62 4.25
C TRP A 41 -5.88 12.66 4.87
N GLY A 42 -4.90 12.02 4.22
CA GLY A 42 -3.51 12.02 4.67
C GLY A 42 -2.90 13.41 4.65
N ALA A 43 -3.12 14.19 3.59
CA ALA A 43 -2.66 15.57 3.50
C ALA A 43 -3.25 16.47 4.60
N HIS A 44 -4.53 16.26 4.94
CA HIS A 44 -5.18 16.98 6.04
C HIS A 44 -4.53 16.68 7.40
N ASN A 45 -4.31 15.40 7.69
CA ASN A 45 -3.85 14.92 9.01
C ASN A 45 -2.34 15.07 9.22
N PHE A 46 -1.54 14.80 8.18
CA PHE A 46 -0.09 14.64 8.29
C PHE A 46 0.70 15.59 7.37
N GLY A 47 0.02 16.43 6.59
CA GLY A 47 0.66 17.31 5.61
C GLY A 47 1.26 16.54 4.43
N ALA A 48 2.20 17.18 3.72
CA ALA A 48 2.87 16.57 2.58
C ALA A 48 3.79 15.42 3.03
N GLN A 49 3.57 14.23 2.46
CA GLN A 49 4.37 13.04 2.72
C GLN A 49 5.30 12.74 1.54
N THR A 50 6.47 12.18 1.81
CA THR A 50 7.43 11.77 0.78
C THR A 50 7.18 10.33 0.32
N THR A 51 7.71 10.00 -0.87
CA THR A 51 7.69 8.60 -1.36
C THR A 51 8.37 7.64 -0.39
N SER A 52 9.38 8.10 0.33
CA SER A 52 10.12 7.28 1.29
C SER A 52 9.36 7.04 2.58
N GLN A 53 8.61 8.04 3.07
CA GLN A 53 7.70 7.82 4.20
C GLN A 53 6.64 6.78 3.85
N MET A 54 6.07 6.83 2.64
CA MET A 54 5.08 5.84 2.19
C MET A 54 5.70 4.45 1.99
N ALA A 55 6.92 4.38 1.44
CA ALA A 55 7.64 3.12 1.30
C ALA A 55 7.97 2.47 2.66
N LEU A 56 8.30 3.28 3.67
CA LEU A 56 8.53 2.81 5.03
C LEU A 56 7.23 2.29 5.66
N GLY A 57 6.11 3.02 5.51
CA GLY A 57 4.80 2.53 5.97
C GLY A 57 4.41 1.21 5.31
N ILE A 58 4.64 1.05 4.00
CA ILE A 58 4.46 -0.24 3.31
C ILE A 58 5.32 -1.36 3.94
N ALA A 59 6.59 -1.05 4.24
CA ALA A 59 7.51 -2.03 4.81
C ALA A 59 7.12 -2.45 6.24
N GLU A 60 6.60 -1.51 7.04
CA GLU A 60 6.05 -1.75 8.38
C GLU A 60 4.88 -2.73 8.32
N GLU A 61 3.86 -2.45 7.51
CA GLU A 61 2.65 -3.29 7.37
C GLU A 61 2.97 -4.71 6.86
N ILE A 62 3.96 -4.85 5.97
CA ILE A 62 4.42 -6.18 5.54
C ILE A 62 5.18 -6.90 6.66
N GLY A 63 5.94 -6.17 7.49
CA GLY A 63 6.57 -6.69 8.69
C GLY A 63 5.55 -7.28 9.66
N GLU A 64 4.46 -6.55 9.93
CA GLU A 64 3.36 -7.02 10.77
C GLU A 64 2.66 -8.25 10.17
N LEU A 65 2.40 -8.25 8.87
CA LEU A 65 1.85 -9.43 8.19
C LEU A 65 2.78 -10.65 8.29
N ALA A 66 4.09 -10.44 8.11
CA ALA A 66 5.08 -11.50 8.24
C ALA A 66 5.16 -12.03 9.67
N GLU A 67 5.07 -11.16 10.67
CA GLU A 67 4.98 -11.53 12.08
C GLU A 67 3.72 -12.37 12.36
N ALA A 68 2.56 -11.93 11.88
CA ALA A 68 1.29 -12.66 12.03
C ALA A 68 1.35 -14.06 11.39
N GLN A 69 1.90 -14.17 10.17
CA GLN A 69 2.10 -15.45 9.50
C GLN A 69 3.11 -16.35 10.24
N PHE A 70 4.18 -15.76 10.79
CA PHE A 70 5.13 -16.52 11.58
C PHE A 70 4.51 -17.04 12.88
N ALA A 71 3.70 -16.23 13.56
CA ALA A 71 2.94 -16.63 14.75
C ALA A 71 1.96 -17.78 14.43
N GLN A 72 1.22 -17.67 13.33
CA GLN A 72 0.35 -18.76 12.84
C GLN A 72 1.15 -20.03 12.55
N MET A 73 2.28 -19.92 11.83
CA MET A 73 3.14 -21.07 11.52
C MET A 73 3.69 -21.73 12.80
N LEU A 74 4.08 -20.94 13.80
CA LEU A 74 4.52 -21.48 15.09
C LEU A 74 3.39 -22.25 15.79
N GLN A 75 2.15 -21.78 15.69
CA GLN A 75 0.98 -22.49 16.20
C GLN A 75 0.74 -23.80 15.42
N GLU A 76 0.72 -23.76 14.10
CA GLU A 76 0.55 -24.94 13.23
C GLU A 76 1.67 -25.98 13.43
N MET A 77 2.91 -25.54 13.69
CA MET A 77 4.03 -26.42 14.03
C MET A 77 3.84 -27.10 15.39
N ARG A 78 3.27 -26.39 16.37
CA ARG A 78 2.90 -26.99 17.65
C ARG A 78 1.76 -28.00 17.47
N GLU A 79 0.91 -27.78 16.47
CA GLU A 79 -0.29 -28.58 16.17
C GLU A 79 -0.04 -29.70 15.12
N GLN A 80 1.17 -29.81 14.55
CA GLN A 80 1.63 -30.82 13.57
C GLN A 80 0.83 -30.90 12.25
N ASN A 81 0.91 -29.89 11.37
CA ASN A 81 1.05 -30.02 9.90
C ASN A 81 0.75 -28.68 9.19
N ALA A 82 1.75 -28.00 8.61
CA ALA A 82 1.59 -27.28 7.33
C ALA A 82 2.89 -26.62 6.83
N PRO A 83 3.15 -26.62 5.52
CA PRO A 83 4.15 -25.78 4.88
C PRO A 83 3.51 -24.60 4.14
N THR A 84 3.39 -23.44 4.81
CA THR A 84 3.06 -22.16 4.15
C THR A 84 4.19 -21.17 4.40
N ARG A 85 5.18 -21.10 3.49
CA ARG A 85 6.37 -20.24 3.68
C ARG A 85 6.75 -19.36 2.49
N ILE A 86 6.34 -19.73 1.27
CA ILE A 86 6.83 -19.07 0.06
C ILE A 86 6.18 -17.69 -0.13
N LEU A 87 4.90 -17.52 0.22
CA LEU A 87 4.17 -16.27 0.00
C LEU A 87 4.60 -15.16 0.95
N THR A 88 4.79 -15.46 2.24
CA THR A 88 5.25 -14.48 3.25
C THR A 88 6.65 -13.97 2.93
N LEU A 89 7.56 -14.86 2.55
CA LEU A 89 8.93 -14.49 2.16
C LEU A 89 8.94 -13.66 0.86
N ALA A 90 8.05 -13.97 -0.09
CA ALA A 90 7.91 -13.18 -1.30
C ALA A 90 7.44 -11.75 -0.97
N LEU A 91 6.36 -11.60 -0.20
CA LEU A 91 5.84 -10.28 0.22
C LEU A 91 6.91 -9.45 0.94
N ALA A 92 7.62 -10.03 1.91
CA ALA A 92 8.71 -9.36 2.61
C ALA A 92 9.85 -8.92 1.67
N ALA A 93 10.21 -9.75 0.69
CA ALA A 93 11.23 -9.40 -0.31
C ALA A 93 10.82 -8.21 -1.19
N TYR A 94 9.54 -8.14 -1.61
CA TYR A 94 9.03 -7.01 -2.39
C TYR A 94 8.94 -5.73 -1.56
N ALA A 95 8.55 -5.81 -0.29
CA ALA A 95 8.61 -4.68 0.66
C ALA A 95 10.02 -4.09 0.73
N GLY A 96 11.01 -4.97 0.93
CA GLY A 96 12.42 -4.60 0.98
C GLY A 96 12.86 -3.93 -0.33
N SER A 97 12.35 -4.39 -1.48
CA SER A 97 12.61 -3.75 -2.79
C SER A 97 12.04 -2.33 -2.87
N VAL A 98 10.80 -2.09 -2.41
CA VAL A 98 10.18 -0.75 -2.38
C VAL A 98 10.98 0.18 -1.46
N ALA A 99 11.28 -0.24 -0.23
CA ALA A 99 12.06 0.54 0.74
C ALA A 99 13.48 0.83 0.24
N HIS A 100 14.15 -0.16 -0.36
CA HIS A 100 15.48 0.00 -0.95
C HIS A 100 15.46 1.03 -2.08
N ASN A 101 14.47 0.95 -3.00
CA ASN A 101 14.37 1.92 -4.08
C ASN A 101 14.12 3.33 -3.55
N ALA A 102 13.21 3.51 -2.59
CA ALA A 102 12.95 4.81 -1.98
C ALA A 102 14.19 5.41 -1.29
N LEU A 103 14.91 4.59 -0.52
CA LEU A 103 16.16 5.02 0.12
C LEU A 103 17.21 5.44 -0.91
N LYS A 104 17.35 4.72 -2.02
CA LYS A 104 18.25 5.10 -3.12
C LYS A 104 17.89 6.45 -3.74
N ALA A 105 16.60 6.73 -3.91
CA ALA A 105 16.16 8.04 -4.39
C ALA A 105 16.53 9.16 -3.43
N ASP A 106 16.28 8.99 -2.13
CA ASP A 106 16.62 9.99 -1.12
C ASP A 106 18.13 10.24 -1.03
N GLN A 107 18.90 9.16 -1.07
CA GLN A 107 20.37 9.23 -1.06
C GLN A 107 20.95 9.73 -2.39
N ARG A 108 20.12 9.89 -3.43
CA ARG A 108 20.53 10.23 -4.81
C ARG A 108 21.57 9.25 -5.37
N ILE A 109 21.48 7.98 -4.96
CA ILE A 109 22.40 6.91 -5.35
C ILE A 109 21.79 6.12 -6.51
N ARG A 110 22.54 6.00 -7.62
CA ARG A 110 22.17 5.21 -8.82
C ARG A 110 20.87 5.65 -9.52
N THR A 111 20.46 6.91 -9.35
CA THR A 111 19.72 7.58 -10.41
C THR A 111 20.72 7.83 -11.52
N ASP A 112 20.88 6.90 -12.47
CA ASP A 112 21.75 7.07 -13.64
C ASP A 112 21.19 8.16 -14.60
N GLY A 113 20.56 9.21 -14.06
CA GLY A 113 19.84 10.28 -14.74
C GLY A 113 18.36 9.98 -15.02
N ASP A 114 17.95 8.71 -15.03
CA ASP A 114 16.61 8.32 -15.51
C ASP A 114 15.59 8.13 -14.38
N VAL A 115 15.00 9.24 -13.95
CA VAL A 115 13.96 9.29 -12.90
C VAL A 115 12.71 8.51 -13.31
N GLU A 116 12.35 8.46 -14.60
CA GLU A 116 11.15 7.76 -15.04
C GLU A 116 11.33 6.25 -14.97
N LYS A 117 12.49 5.72 -15.39
CA LYS A 117 12.82 4.30 -15.20
C LYS A 117 12.84 3.88 -13.74
N PHE A 118 13.25 4.78 -12.84
CA PHE A 118 13.17 4.53 -11.41
C PHE A 118 11.72 4.45 -10.92
N ARG A 119 10.84 5.37 -11.35
CA ARG A 119 9.40 5.34 -11.05
C ARG A 119 8.72 4.09 -11.60
N GLU A 120 9.09 3.64 -12.80
CA GLU A 120 8.59 2.38 -13.38
C GLU A 120 8.93 1.18 -12.49
N LYS A 121 10.17 1.07 -11.98
CA LYS A 121 10.57 -0.01 -11.05
C LYS A 121 9.83 0.04 -9.72
N MET A 122 9.61 1.24 -9.19
CA MET A 122 8.85 1.41 -7.95
C MET A 122 7.40 0.97 -8.15
N ALA A 123 6.76 1.41 -9.24
CA ALA A 123 5.39 1.03 -9.57
C ALA A 123 5.25 -0.49 -9.83
N ASP A 124 6.26 -1.13 -10.44
CA ASP A 124 6.31 -2.59 -10.60
C ASP A 124 6.33 -3.32 -9.26
N ALA A 125 7.21 -2.92 -8.33
CA ALA A 125 7.30 -3.53 -7.02
C ALA A 125 6.01 -3.35 -6.19
N ILE A 126 5.36 -2.19 -6.29
CA ILE A 126 4.05 -1.93 -5.66
C ILE A 126 2.96 -2.84 -6.27
N ALA A 127 2.96 -3.01 -7.59
CA ALA A 127 2.00 -3.88 -8.27
C ALA A 127 2.20 -5.35 -7.85
N ASP A 128 3.45 -5.82 -7.80
CA ASP A 128 3.78 -7.18 -7.36
C ASP A 128 3.31 -7.43 -5.92
N GLN A 129 3.54 -6.47 -5.00
CA GLN A 129 3.02 -6.53 -3.64
C GLN A 129 1.50 -6.72 -3.64
N ALA A 130 0.76 -5.86 -4.35
CA ALA A 130 -0.69 -5.96 -4.42
C ALA A 130 -1.17 -7.30 -4.98
N VAL A 131 -0.51 -7.84 -6.02
CA VAL A 131 -0.80 -9.15 -6.60
C VAL A 131 -0.62 -10.27 -5.58
N PHE A 132 0.49 -10.31 -4.86
CA PHE A 132 0.72 -11.35 -3.85
C PHE A 132 -0.22 -11.20 -2.65
N THR A 133 -0.56 -9.98 -2.24
CA THR A 133 -1.57 -9.76 -1.20
C THR A 133 -2.95 -10.26 -1.64
N MET A 134 -3.37 -9.99 -2.88
CA MET A 134 -4.62 -10.51 -3.43
C MET A 134 -4.64 -12.06 -3.48
N GLN A 135 -3.51 -12.68 -3.82
CA GLN A 135 -3.37 -14.15 -3.77
C GLN A 135 -3.47 -14.69 -2.35
N LEU A 136 -2.88 -14.00 -1.37
CA LEU A 136 -3.02 -14.36 0.03
C LEU A 136 -4.47 -14.22 0.50
N CYS A 137 -5.15 -13.12 0.17
CA CYS A 137 -6.58 -12.95 0.45
C CYS A 137 -7.40 -14.09 -0.15
N THR A 138 -7.08 -14.53 -1.38
CA THR A 138 -7.73 -15.68 -2.02
C THR A 138 -7.58 -16.96 -1.18
N LEU A 139 -6.38 -17.24 -0.69
CA LEU A 139 -6.12 -18.40 0.18
C LEU A 139 -6.85 -18.30 1.52
N MET A 140 -7.00 -17.08 2.04
CA MET A 140 -7.73 -16.80 3.27
C MET A 140 -9.25 -16.70 3.06
N ARG A 141 -9.75 -16.81 1.82
CA ARG A 141 -11.15 -16.60 1.42
C ARG A 141 -11.68 -15.20 1.77
N LEU A 142 -10.84 -14.21 1.55
CA LEU A 142 -11.11 -12.80 1.78
C LEU A 142 -11.19 -12.07 0.44
N ASP A 143 -12.16 -11.16 0.31
CA ASP A 143 -12.19 -10.23 -0.82
C ASP A 143 -11.28 -9.04 -0.53
N TYR A 144 -10.24 -8.87 -1.35
CA TYR A 144 -9.24 -7.82 -1.15
C TYR A 144 -9.84 -6.42 -1.29
N GLY A 145 -10.78 -6.24 -2.22
CA GLY A 145 -11.38 -4.94 -2.48
C GLY A 145 -12.21 -4.45 -1.30
N THR A 146 -13.09 -5.31 -0.80
CA THR A 146 -13.92 -5.06 0.38
C THR A 146 -13.10 -4.75 1.61
N ILE A 147 -12.06 -5.55 1.94
CA ILE A 147 -11.25 -5.30 3.14
C ILE A 147 -10.51 -3.96 3.06
N LEU A 148 -9.94 -3.66 1.89
CA LEU A 148 -9.22 -2.41 1.69
C LEU A 148 -10.17 -1.22 1.82
N GLU A 149 -11.35 -1.29 1.22
CA GLU A 149 -12.37 -0.25 1.30
C GLU A 149 -12.87 -0.02 2.73
N GLU A 150 -13.36 -1.07 3.41
CA GLU A 150 -13.86 -0.97 4.77
C GLU A 150 -12.80 -0.42 5.75
N THR A 151 -11.56 -0.89 5.61
CA THR A 151 -10.44 -0.41 6.42
C THR A 151 -10.15 1.06 6.14
N ALA A 152 -10.07 1.44 4.87
CA ALA A 152 -9.81 2.82 4.47
C ALA A 152 -10.91 3.77 4.95
N GLU A 153 -12.18 3.39 4.83
CA GLU A 153 -13.29 4.17 5.36
C GLU A 153 -13.18 4.37 6.87
N HIS A 154 -12.90 3.29 7.60
CA HIS A 154 -12.74 3.35 9.06
C HIS A 154 -11.52 4.18 9.51
N VAL A 155 -10.43 4.18 8.74
CA VAL A 155 -9.26 5.04 8.97
C VAL A 155 -9.61 6.50 8.67
N MET A 156 -10.33 6.76 7.57
CA MET A 156 -10.69 8.12 7.16
C MET A 156 -11.71 8.80 8.09
N LEU A 157 -12.43 8.04 8.91
CA LEU A 157 -13.24 8.59 10.01
C LEU A 157 -12.39 9.24 11.13
N ARG A 158 -11.07 9.01 11.15
CA ARG A 158 -10.18 9.54 12.17
C ARG A 158 -9.70 10.92 11.81
N ASP A 159 -9.64 11.82 12.79
CA ASP A 159 -9.00 13.12 12.68
C ASP A 159 -7.86 13.20 13.70
N TRP A 160 -6.65 12.87 13.25
CA TRP A 160 -5.43 12.93 14.05
C TRP A 160 -4.94 14.35 14.29
N LYS A 161 -5.37 15.31 13.45
CA LYS A 161 -5.03 16.71 13.63
C LYS A 161 -5.84 17.32 14.77
N GLN A 162 -7.12 16.99 14.84
CA GLN A 162 -8.03 17.42 15.90
C GLN A 162 -7.86 16.57 17.16
N PHE A 163 -7.68 15.26 17.02
CA PHE A 163 -7.61 14.28 18.13
C PHE A 163 -6.29 13.48 18.09
N PRO A 164 -5.15 14.10 18.45
CA PRO A 164 -3.82 13.49 18.24
C PRO A 164 -3.54 12.24 19.09
N LYS A 165 -4.36 11.93 20.10
CA LYS A 165 -4.15 10.76 20.97
C LYS A 165 -4.74 9.46 20.40
N ASN A 166 -5.89 9.53 19.75
CA ASN A 166 -6.71 8.37 19.37
C ASN A 166 -7.39 8.54 18.00
N GLY A 167 -7.26 9.71 17.37
CA GLY A 167 -7.92 10.07 16.11
C GLY A 167 -9.44 10.23 16.24
N ARG A 168 -10.01 10.25 17.45
CA ARG A 168 -11.45 10.23 17.69
C ARG A 168 -11.90 11.23 18.76
N ASN A 169 -13.13 11.71 18.60
CA ASN A 169 -13.83 12.44 19.64
C ASN A 169 -14.32 11.44 20.70
N GLU A 170 -13.50 11.15 21.70
CA GLU A 170 -13.85 10.34 22.87
C GLU A 170 -14.30 11.22 24.05
#